data_AF-A0A661XAR2-F1
#
_entry.id   AF-A0A661XAR2-F1
#
_cell.length_a   1.000
_cell.length_b   1.000
_cell.length_c   1.000
_cell.angle_alpha   90.00
_cell.angle_beta   90.00
_cell.angle_gamma   90.00
#
_symmetry.space_group_name_H-M   'P 1'
#
loop_
_entity.id
_entity.type
_entity.pdbx_description
1 polymer ?
#
loop_
_entity_poly.entity_id
_entity_poly.type
_entity_poly.pdbx_seq_one_letter_code
_entity_poly.pdbx_strand_id
1 'polypeptide(L)'
;MNLETISFKNNTLKILDQTLLPNRQEFIVLSHLNDFINAIRQLKVRGAPAIGIVAAYGLFIHAQNLQKERRLSFSELKQAGQQLKNARPTAVNLSWAVDRLLNAVSEENDPDKILRILRNEAVAVHQEDKEMCNRIGEHGSQLIGDRFNILTHCNTGYLATGGIGTALGVIYKAFEQGKQIHVFVDETRPVGQGARLTYWELRQNGIPATLITDNMAGFLMKQKKVDVVITGADRIAANGDTANK
;
A
#
# COMPACT_ATOMS: atom_id res chain seq x y z
N MET A 1 12.88 5.17 -9.42
CA MET A 1 13.26 5.10 -8.00
C MET A 1 13.25 3.64 -7.58
N ASN A 2 14.30 3.15 -6.92
CA ASN A 2 14.35 1.79 -6.37
C ASN A 2 14.24 1.83 -4.84
N LEU A 3 13.12 2.35 -4.32
CA LEU A 3 12.88 2.48 -2.89
C LEU A 3 11.91 1.40 -2.43
N GLU A 4 12.42 0.43 -1.67
CA GLU A 4 11.58 -0.59 -1.02
C GLU A 4 10.96 -0.01 0.25
N THR A 5 9.70 0.39 0.18
CA THR A 5 8.96 1.09 1.27
C THR A 5 8.56 0.15 2.41
N ILE A 6 8.44 -1.15 2.10
CA ILE A 6 8.22 -2.26 3.03
C ILE A 6 9.28 -3.31 2.73
N SER A 7 10.24 -3.50 3.65
CA SER A 7 11.34 -4.46 3.48
C SER A 7 11.30 -5.52 4.56
N PHE A 8 11.19 -6.78 4.17
CA PHE A 8 11.24 -7.93 5.07
C PHE A 8 12.50 -8.75 4.82
N LYS A 9 13.47 -8.69 5.74
CA LYS A 9 14.76 -9.39 5.64
C LYS A 9 15.15 -9.93 7.00
N ASN A 10 15.69 -11.15 7.05
CA ASN A 10 16.13 -11.80 8.30
C ASN A 10 15.05 -11.79 9.41
N ASN A 11 13.79 -12.07 9.03
CA ASN A 11 12.61 -12.01 9.92
C ASN A 11 12.37 -10.66 10.61
N THR A 12 12.92 -9.58 10.05
CA THR A 12 12.72 -8.21 10.52
C THR A 12 11.97 -7.43 9.45
N LEU A 13 10.87 -6.78 9.85
CA LEU A 13 10.16 -5.85 8.98
C LEU A 13 10.64 -4.42 9.22
N LYS A 14 11.02 -3.74 8.14
CA LYS A 14 11.26 -2.30 8.12
C LYS A 14 10.24 -1.63 7.20
N ILE A 15 9.71 -0.50 7.63
CA ILE A 15 8.83 0.33 6.81
C ILE A 15 9.34 1.76 6.77
N LEU A 16 9.08 2.48 5.69
CA LEU A 16 9.28 3.92 5.61
C LEU A 16 8.18 4.63 6.42
N ASP A 17 8.53 5.54 7.33
CA ASP A 17 7.57 6.36 8.05
C ASP A 17 7.03 7.47 7.15
N GLN A 18 5.85 7.23 6.57
CA GLN A 18 5.21 8.14 5.63
C GLN A 18 4.72 9.44 6.29
N THR A 19 4.70 9.54 7.62
CA THR A 19 4.32 10.79 8.31
C THR A 19 5.39 11.88 8.19
N LEU A 20 6.64 11.48 7.93
CA LEU A 20 7.78 12.39 7.83
C LEU A 20 8.03 12.90 6.42
N LEU A 21 7.42 12.26 5.42
CA LEU A 21 7.47 12.72 4.04
C LEU A 21 6.64 14.02 3.84
N PRO A 22 7.09 14.93 2.95
CA PRO A 22 8.25 14.81 2.06
C PRO A 22 9.60 15.25 2.68
N ASN A 23 9.58 15.75 3.92
CA ASN A 23 10.70 16.47 4.52
C ASN A 23 11.85 15.55 4.95
N ARG A 24 11.52 14.34 5.43
CA ARG A 24 12.51 13.36 5.90
C ARG A 24 12.11 11.95 5.50
N GLN A 25 13.09 11.20 5.00
CA GLN A 25 12.96 9.77 4.73
C GLN A 25 13.57 8.99 5.91
N GLU A 26 12.76 8.29 6.68
CA GLU A 26 13.21 7.49 7.82
C GLU A 26 12.52 6.14 7.83
N PHE A 27 13.31 5.09 8.07
CA PHE A 27 12.82 3.73 8.18
C PHE A 27 12.75 3.31 9.64
N ILE A 28 11.62 2.71 10.02
CA ILE A 28 11.41 2.18 11.36
C ILE A 28 11.30 0.65 11.31
N VAL A 29 11.80 -0.01 12.35
CA VAL A 29 11.66 -1.45 12.56
C VAL A 29 10.40 -1.71 13.38
N LEU A 30 9.59 -2.67 12.96
CA LEU A 30 8.42 -3.12 13.72
C LEU A 30 8.70 -4.52 14.28
N SER A 31 8.65 -4.68 15.60
CA SER A 31 9.09 -5.89 16.30
C SER A 31 8.01 -6.52 17.18
N HIS A 32 7.05 -5.73 17.65
CA HIS A 32 5.96 -6.17 18.50
C HIS A 32 4.61 -5.78 17.93
N LEU A 33 3.55 -6.53 18.27
CA LEU A 33 2.20 -6.34 17.75
C LEU A 33 1.71 -4.87 17.83
N ASN A 34 2.02 -4.19 18.94
CA ASN A 34 1.68 -2.78 19.13
C ASN A 34 2.38 -1.85 18.13
N ASP A 35 3.60 -2.17 17.68
CA ASP A 35 4.31 -1.38 16.68
C ASP A 35 3.55 -1.38 15.36
N PHE A 36 3.06 -2.56 14.92
CA PHE A 36 2.25 -2.72 13.71
C PHE A 36 0.92 -1.98 13.81
N ILE A 37 0.21 -2.15 14.92
CA ILE A 37 -1.07 -1.48 15.18
C ILE A 37 -0.88 0.05 15.16
N ASN A 38 0.16 0.54 15.84
CA ASN A 38 0.46 1.98 15.90
C ASN A 38 0.88 2.53 14.54
N ALA A 39 1.72 1.81 13.80
CA ALA A 39 2.13 2.21 12.46
C ALA A 39 0.94 2.36 11.50
N ILE A 40 -0.03 1.44 11.57
CA ILE A 40 -1.26 1.48 10.76
C ILE A 40 -2.19 2.62 11.24
N ARG A 41 -2.39 2.78 12.55
CA ARG A 41 -3.29 3.81 13.13
C ARG A 41 -2.78 5.22 12.89
N GLN A 42 -1.48 5.45 13.08
CA GLN A 42 -0.84 6.76 12.97
C GLN A 42 -0.46 7.10 11.52
N LEU A 43 -0.83 6.26 10.55
CA LEU A 43 -0.55 6.46 9.12
C LEU A 43 0.96 6.52 8.80
N LYS A 44 1.80 5.87 9.61
CA LYS A 44 3.21 5.61 9.27
C LYS A 44 3.31 4.70 8.06
N VAL A 45 2.36 3.77 7.93
CA VAL A 45 2.06 3.04 6.69
C VAL A 45 0.59 3.22 6.32
N ARG A 46 0.31 3.34 5.03
CA ARG A 46 -1.04 3.56 4.48
C ARG A 46 -1.08 3.16 2.99
N GLY A 47 -2.29 3.11 2.45
CA GLY A 47 -2.58 2.45 1.18
C GLY A 47 -3.14 1.06 1.46
N ALA A 48 -4.26 0.72 0.82
CA ALA A 48 -5.00 -0.50 1.16
C ALA A 48 -4.13 -1.78 1.04
N PRO A 49 -3.30 -1.95 -0.01
CA PRO A 49 -2.41 -3.10 -0.07
C PRO A 49 -1.28 -3.06 0.98
N ALA A 50 -0.61 -1.92 1.14
CA ALA A 50 0.50 -1.77 2.09
C ALA A 50 0.10 -2.12 3.54
N ILE A 51 -1.07 -1.68 4.00
CA ILE A 51 -1.53 -2.01 5.36
C ILE A 51 -1.89 -3.50 5.52
N GLY A 52 -2.35 -4.17 4.47
CA GLY A 52 -2.57 -5.61 4.47
C GLY A 52 -1.26 -6.39 4.61
N ILE A 53 -0.24 -6.00 3.83
CA ILE A 53 1.09 -6.59 3.88
C ILE A 53 1.72 -6.41 5.27
N VAL A 54 1.68 -5.18 5.82
CA VAL A 54 2.22 -4.91 7.16
C VAL A 54 1.46 -5.69 8.24
N ALA A 55 0.14 -5.83 8.13
CA ALA A 55 -0.63 -6.64 9.07
C ALA A 55 -0.29 -8.14 8.98
N ALA A 56 -0.09 -8.68 7.78
CA ALA A 56 0.32 -10.07 7.58
C ALA A 56 1.68 -10.37 8.25
N TYR A 57 2.68 -9.51 8.00
CA TYR A 57 3.96 -9.61 8.69
C TYR A 57 3.84 -9.39 10.20
N GLY A 58 2.96 -8.50 10.65
CA GLY A 58 2.68 -8.26 12.07
C GLY A 58 2.18 -9.51 12.78
N LEU A 59 1.26 -10.26 12.17
CA LEU A 59 0.77 -11.52 12.72
C LEU A 59 1.88 -12.57 12.78
N PHE A 60 2.69 -12.71 11.73
CA PHE A 60 3.84 -13.63 11.72
C PHE A 60 4.88 -13.28 12.79
N ILE A 61 5.31 -12.01 12.87
CA ILE A 61 6.32 -11.57 13.85
C ILE A 61 5.79 -11.71 15.28
N HIS A 62 4.50 -11.41 15.50
CA HIS A 62 3.87 -11.67 16.79
C HIS A 62 3.88 -13.16 17.13
N ALA A 63 3.51 -14.04 16.20
CA ALA A 63 3.57 -15.49 16.38
C ALA A 63 4.99 -15.96 16.76
N GLN A 64 6.02 -15.42 16.10
CA GLN A 64 7.41 -15.72 16.41
C GLN A 64 7.77 -15.36 17.86
N ASN A 65 7.32 -14.21 18.35
CA ASN A 65 7.54 -13.81 19.74
C ASN A 65 6.78 -14.73 20.71
N LEU A 66 5.51 -15.05 20.43
CA LEU A 66 4.73 -16.02 21.22
C LEU A 66 5.44 -17.40 21.30
N GLN A 67 6.04 -17.86 20.20
CA GLN A 67 6.73 -19.14 20.16
C GLN A 67 8.01 -19.14 21.01
N LYS A 68 8.82 -18.08 20.94
CA LYS A 68 10.01 -17.91 21.82
C LYS A 68 9.63 -17.97 23.29
N GLU A 69 8.43 -17.50 23.61
CA GLU A 69 7.88 -17.46 24.96
C GLU A 69 7.00 -18.69 25.28
N ARG A 70 7.02 -19.70 24.40
CA ARG A 70 6.30 -20.99 24.52
C ARG A 70 4.80 -20.85 24.78
N ARG A 71 4.18 -19.81 24.22
CA ARG A 71 2.74 -19.53 24.35
C ARG A 71 2.00 -19.42 23.02
N LEU A 72 2.64 -19.83 21.92
CA LEU A 72 2.00 -19.83 20.62
C LEU A 72 0.82 -20.80 20.62
N SER A 73 -0.38 -20.26 20.40
CA SER A 73 -1.62 -21.01 20.24
C SER A 73 -2.50 -20.31 19.20
N PHE A 74 -3.43 -21.05 18.60
CA PHE A 74 -4.35 -20.47 17.63
C PHE A 74 -5.26 -19.38 18.24
N SER A 75 -5.63 -19.51 19.53
CA SER A 75 -6.43 -18.48 20.23
C SER A 75 -5.69 -17.16 20.35
N GLU A 76 -4.39 -17.18 20.68
CA GLU A 76 -3.56 -15.98 20.73
C GLU A 76 -3.42 -15.32 19.36
N LEU A 77 -3.23 -16.12 18.30
CA LEU A 77 -3.20 -15.61 16.92
C LEU A 77 -4.52 -14.95 16.53
N LYS A 78 -5.65 -15.57 16.86
CA LYS A 78 -6.98 -15.01 16.58
C LYS A 78 -7.20 -13.69 17.31
N GLN A 79 -6.77 -13.59 18.56
CA GLN A 79 -6.84 -12.34 19.33
C GLN A 79 -5.96 -11.24 18.71
N ALA A 80 -4.72 -11.55 18.36
CA ALA A 80 -3.81 -10.62 17.70
C ALA A 80 -4.35 -10.17 16.34
N GLY A 81 -4.91 -11.10 15.55
CA GLY A 81 -5.58 -10.81 14.29
C GLY A 81 -6.75 -9.83 14.47
N GLN A 82 -7.57 -10.00 15.50
CA GLN A 82 -8.66 -9.05 15.78
C GLN A 82 -8.14 -7.66 16.17
N GLN A 83 -7.05 -7.59 16.94
CA GLN A 83 -6.41 -6.32 17.31
C GLN A 83 -5.85 -5.57 16.08
N LEU A 84 -5.21 -6.29 15.16
CA LEU A 84 -4.75 -5.75 13.87
C LEU A 84 -5.93 -5.24 13.05
N LYS A 85 -7.00 -6.04 12.91
CA LYS A 85 -8.23 -5.64 12.19
C LYS A 85 -8.86 -4.37 12.75
N ASN A 86 -8.85 -4.24 14.07
CA ASN A 86 -9.35 -3.05 14.77
C ASN A 86 -8.39 -1.84 14.71
N ALA A 87 -7.23 -1.95 14.06
CA ALA A 87 -6.38 -0.79 13.83
C ALA A 87 -7.07 0.21 12.90
N ARG A 88 -7.69 -0.26 11.82
CA ARG A 88 -8.48 0.53 10.86
C ARG A 88 -9.63 -0.32 10.26
N PRO A 89 -10.80 -0.40 10.92
CA PRO A 89 -11.87 -1.35 10.58
C PRO A 89 -12.44 -1.26 9.16
N THR A 90 -12.33 -0.11 8.50
CA THR A 90 -12.85 0.08 7.13
C THR A 90 -11.94 -0.48 6.03
N ALA A 91 -10.69 -0.80 6.37
CA ALA A 91 -9.70 -1.34 5.44
C ALA A 91 -9.92 -2.84 5.17
N VAL A 92 -10.54 -3.17 4.04
CA VAL A 92 -10.85 -4.56 3.66
C VAL A 92 -9.57 -5.36 3.44
N ASN A 93 -8.58 -4.81 2.74
CA ASN A 93 -7.31 -5.49 2.46
C ASN A 93 -6.57 -5.89 3.74
N LEU A 94 -6.70 -5.10 4.81
CA LEU A 94 -6.15 -5.44 6.11
C LEU A 94 -6.84 -6.70 6.67
N SER A 95 -8.17 -6.71 6.69
CA SER A 95 -8.93 -7.86 7.19
C SER A 95 -8.69 -9.10 6.34
N TRP A 96 -8.72 -8.96 5.01
CA TRP A 96 -8.43 -10.02 4.05
C TRP A 96 -7.06 -10.67 4.31
N ALA A 97 -6.01 -9.87 4.48
CA ALA A 97 -4.66 -10.40 4.69
C ALA A 97 -4.56 -11.15 6.03
N VAL A 98 -5.11 -10.58 7.10
CA VAL A 98 -5.13 -11.23 8.43
C VAL A 98 -5.93 -12.54 8.39
N ASP A 99 -7.12 -12.53 7.81
CA ASP A 99 -8.00 -13.70 7.75
C ASP A 99 -7.39 -14.81 6.88
N ARG A 100 -6.71 -14.46 5.77
CA ARG A 100 -5.95 -15.41 4.95
C ARG A 100 -4.91 -16.17 5.79
N LEU A 101 -4.10 -15.45 6.56
CA LEU A 101 -3.06 -16.06 7.40
C LEU A 101 -3.66 -16.94 8.50
N LEU A 102 -4.74 -16.48 9.16
CA LEU A 102 -5.40 -17.25 10.21
C LEU A 102 -6.01 -18.54 9.66
N ASN A 103 -6.66 -18.48 8.50
CA ASN A 103 -7.25 -19.65 7.86
C ASN A 103 -6.19 -20.70 7.51
N ALA A 104 -5.02 -20.27 7.03
CA ALA A 104 -3.91 -21.16 6.64
C ALA A 104 -3.35 -22.00 7.79
N VAL A 105 -3.56 -21.60 9.05
CA VAL A 105 -3.08 -22.32 10.24
C VAL A 105 -4.20 -22.83 11.15
N SER A 106 -5.46 -22.74 10.71
CA SER A 106 -6.63 -23.00 11.57
C SER A 106 -6.74 -24.44 12.09
N GLU A 107 -6.17 -25.40 11.36
CA GLU A 107 -6.18 -26.83 11.72
C GLU A 107 -4.78 -27.34 12.16
N GLU A 108 -3.78 -26.45 12.25
CA GLU A 108 -2.41 -26.81 12.62
C GLU A 108 -2.16 -26.57 14.12
N ASN A 109 -1.49 -27.53 14.76
CA ASN A 109 -1.21 -27.50 16.20
C ASN A 109 0.29 -27.49 16.52
N ASP A 110 1.15 -27.83 15.54
CA ASP A 110 2.60 -27.80 15.69
C ASP A 110 3.12 -26.35 15.58
N PRO A 111 3.69 -25.76 16.66
CA PRO A 111 4.15 -24.38 16.66
C PRO A 111 5.17 -24.05 15.57
N ASP A 112 6.07 -24.98 15.23
CA ASP A 112 7.09 -24.76 14.19
C ASP A 112 6.46 -24.73 12.78
N LYS A 113 5.47 -25.59 12.54
CA LYS A 113 4.71 -25.57 11.28
C LYS A 113 3.86 -24.32 11.17
N ILE A 114 3.18 -23.89 12.25
CA ILE A 114 2.43 -22.63 12.28
C ILE A 114 3.33 -21.46 11.86
N LEU A 115 4.52 -21.32 12.46
CA LEU A 115 5.43 -20.24 12.10
C LEU A 115 5.86 -20.28 10.64
N ARG A 116 6.18 -21.48 10.13
CA ARG A 116 6.58 -21.65 8.73
C ARG A 116 5.45 -21.25 7.78
N ILE A 117 4.22 -21.67 8.06
CA ILE A 117 3.04 -21.34 7.25
C ILE A 117 2.78 -19.84 7.28
N LEU A 118 2.72 -19.23 8.47
CA LEU A 118 2.49 -17.78 8.60
C LEU A 118 3.57 -16.96 7.88
N ARG A 119 4.84 -17.37 7.96
CA ARG A 119 5.93 -16.71 7.25
C ARG A 119 5.72 -16.77 5.75
N ASN A 120 5.42 -17.96 5.23
CA ASN A 120 5.23 -18.18 3.80
C ASN A 120 4.02 -17.40 3.28
N GLU A 121 2.90 -17.41 4.00
CA GLU A 121 1.71 -16.64 3.63
C GLU A 121 1.94 -15.13 3.69
N ALA A 122 2.64 -14.61 4.71
CA ALA A 122 2.97 -13.18 4.77
C ALA A 122 3.86 -12.74 3.60
N VAL A 123 4.83 -13.58 3.22
CA VAL A 123 5.67 -13.34 2.05
C VAL A 123 4.86 -13.45 0.75
N ALA A 124 3.97 -14.44 0.64
CA ALA A 124 3.11 -14.62 -0.52
C ALA A 124 2.19 -13.41 -0.73
N VAL A 125 1.53 -12.91 0.31
CA VAL A 125 0.71 -11.68 0.26
C VAL A 125 1.50 -10.49 -0.30
N HIS A 126 2.75 -10.32 0.12
CA HIS A 126 3.60 -9.24 -0.37
C HIS A 126 4.01 -9.44 -1.84
N GLN A 127 4.41 -10.66 -2.20
CA GLN A 127 4.90 -10.98 -3.53
C GLN A 127 3.77 -10.93 -4.58
N GLU A 128 2.60 -11.46 -4.25
CA GLU A 128 1.41 -11.38 -5.09
C GLU A 128 0.99 -9.92 -5.33
N ASP A 129 1.08 -9.04 -4.31
CA ASP A 129 0.80 -7.62 -4.49
C ASP A 129 1.79 -6.93 -5.45
N LYS A 130 3.08 -7.27 -5.37
CA LYS A 130 4.10 -6.79 -6.32
C LYS A 130 3.74 -7.18 -7.75
N GLU A 131 3.35 -8.43 -7.96
CA GLU A 131 2.98 -8.96 -9.27
C GLU A 131 1.68 -8.34 -9.79
N MET A 132 0.67 -8.19 -8.93
CA MET A 132 -0.57 -7.50 -9.27
C MET A 132 -0.32 -6.04 -9.67
N CYS A 133 0.48 -5.30 -8.89
CA CYS A 133 0.84 -3.91 -9.22
C CYS A 133 1.54 -3.81 -10.58
N ASN A 134 2.50 -4.70 -10.87
CA ASN A 134 3.19 -4.73 -12.15
C ASN A 134 2.21 -4.97 -13.31
N ARG A 135 1.33 -5.97 -13.18
CA ARG A 135 0.32 -6.27 -14.21
C ARG A 135 -0.69 -5.14 -14.40
N ILE A 136 -1.14 -4.51 -13.32
CA ILE A 136 -2.01 -3.32 -13.39
C ILE A 136 -1.30 -2.21 -14.18
N GLY A 137 -0.02 -1.95 -13.87
CA GLY A 137 0.79 -0.98 -14.59
C GLY A 137 0.93 -1.31 -16.08
N GLU A 138 1.25 -2.55 -16.41
CA GLU A 138 1.40 -3.02 -17.80
C GLU A 138 0.10 -2.86 -18.59
N HIS A 139 -1.02 -3.38 -18.08
CA HIS A 139 -2.31 -3.28 -18.76
C HIS A 139 -2.82 -1.84 -18.85
N GLY A 140 -2.77 -1.09 -17.75
CA GLY A 140 -3.27 0.28 -17.72
C GLY A 140 -2.42 1.24 -18.55
N SER A 141 -1.10 1.02 -18.66
CA SER A 141 -0.23 1.88 -19.47
C SER A 141 -0.61 1.90 -20.94
N GLN A 142 -1.26 0.86 -21.45
CA GLN A 142 -1.76 0.79 -22.82
C GLN A 142 -2.90 1.79 -23.09
N LEU A 143 -3.61 2.22 -22.04
CA LEU A 143 -4.69 3.21 -22.12
C LEU A 143 -4.18 4.65 -22.11
N ILE A 144 -2.89 4.86 -21.80
CA ILE A 144 -2.27 6.19 -21.75
C ILE A 144 -1.68 6.51 -23.12
N GLY A 145 -2.18 7.54 -23.79
CA GLY A 145 -1.60 8.03 -25.04
C GLY A 145 -0.33 8.85 -24.84
N ASP A 146 0.39 9.10 -25.93
CA ASP A 146 1.51 10.05 -25.93
C ASP A 146 0.99 11.48 -25.74
N ARG A 147 1.75 12.33 -25.05
CA ARG A 147 1.40 13.72 -24.69
C ARG A 147 0.15 13.88 -23.81
N PHE A 148 -0.27 12.81 -23.10
CA PHE A 148 -1.41 12.88 -22.19
C PHE A 148 -1.09 13.69 -20.92
N ASN A 149 -2.05 14.53 -20.56
CA ASN A 149 -2.17 15.16 -19.25
C ASN A 149 -3.08 14.31 -18.36
N ILE A 150 -2.49 13.71 -17.35
CA ILE A 150 -3.15 12.75 -16.46
C ILE A 150 -3.50 13.46 -15.17
N LEU A 151 -4.76 13.41 -14.72
CA LEU A 151 -5.14 13.82 -13.37
C LEU A 151 -5.19 12.61 -12.44
N THR A 152 -4.63 12.73 -11.24
CA THR A 152 -4.73 11.71 -10.20
C THR A 152 -5.07 12.29 -8.83
N HIS A 153 -5.61 11.44 -7.96
CA HIS A 153 -6.09 11.80 -6.63
C HIS A 153 -5.52 10.85 -5.57
N CYS A 154 -5.25 11.38 -4.37
CA CYS A 154 -4.62 10.64 -3.27
C CYS A 154 -3.19 10.15 -3.63
N ASN A 155 -2.80 8.99 -3.11
CA ASN A 155 -1.51 8.36 -3.34
C ASN A 155 -1.67 6.85 -3.52
N THR A 156 -1.15 6.36 -4.64
CA THR A 156 -1.39 5.00 -5.17
C THR A 156 -0.11 4.40 -5.76
N GLY A 157 1.06 4.90 -5.34
CA GLY A 157 2.38 4.53 -5.84
C GLY A 157 3.07 3.46 -4.99
N TYR A 158 4.41 3.47 -5.02
CA TYR A 158 5.26 2.60 -4.22
C TYR A 158 5.01 2.74 -2.71
N LEU A 159 4.56 3.92 -2.27
CA LEU A 159 4.23 4.17 -0.87
C LEU A 159 2.92 3.49 -0.44
N ALA A 160 2.02 3.19 -1.37
CA ALA A 160 0.69 2.67 -1.06
C ALA A 160 0.57 1.14 -1.20
N THR A 161 1.57 0.49 -1.79
CA THR A 161 1.56 -0.95 -2.10
C THR A 161 2.90 -1.61 -1.77
N GLY A 162 3.01 -2.93 -1.96
CA GLY A 162 4.28 -3.67 -1.89
C GLY A 162 5.11 -3.59 -3.17
N GLY A 163 4.53 -3.10 -4.26
CA GLY A 163 5.16 -3.01 -5.59
C GLY A 163 5.17 -1.58 -6.15
N ILE A 164 5.05 -1.47 -7.47
CA ILE A 164 5.12 -0.19 -8.19
C ILE A 164 3.89 0.72 -8.01
N GLY A 165 2.91 0.32 -7.20
CA GLY A 165 1.62 0.99 -7.10
C GLY A 165 0.59 0.53 -8.12
N THR A 166 -0.60 1.14 -8.05
CA THR A 166 -1.74 0.88 -8.93
C THR A 166 -1.87 1.96 -9.99
N ALA A 167 -2.59 3.06 -9.71
CA ALA A 167 -2.75 4.16 -10.66
C ALA A 167 -1.43 4.88 -10.97
N LEU A 168 -0.59 5.10 -9.95
CA LEU A 168 0.77 5.58 -10.19
C LEU A 168 1.64 4.52 -10.88
N GLY A 169 1.41 3.22 -10.65
CA GLY A 169 2.08 2.15 -11.39
C GLY A 169 1.84 2.20 -12.90
N VAL A 170 0.61 2.55 -13.31
CA VAL A 170 0.26 2.82 -14.72
C VAL A 170 1.03 4.02 -15.26
N ILE A 171 1.11 5.11 -14.50
CA ILE A 171 1.86 6.31 -14.87
C ILE A 171 3.37 6.00 -15.00
N TYR A 172 3.95 5.25 -14.06
CA TYR A 172 5.34 4.82 -14.11
C TYR A 172 5.63 4.00 -15.36
N LYS A 173 4.77 3.00 -15.66
CA LYS A 173 4.93 2.15 -16.84
C LYS A 173 4.78 2.93 -18.15
N ALA A 174 3.83 3.87 -18.22
CA ALA A 174 3.69 4.75 -19.39
C ALA A 174 4.94 5.62 -19.60
N PHE A 175 5.53 6.16 -18.53
CA PHE A 175 6.75 6.94 -18.60
C PHE A 175 7.98 6.10 -18.97
N GLU A 176 8.11 4.89 -18.40
CA GLU A 176 9.16 3.91 -18.74
C GLU A 176 9.11 3.51 -20.23
N GLN A 177 7.92 3.48 -20.84
CA GLN A 177 7.71 3.26 -22.27
C GLN A 177 8.10 4.47 -23.15
N GLY A 178 8.59 5.56 -22.56
CA GLY A 178 9.03 6.76 -23.28
C GLY A 178 7.91 7.73 -23.68
N LYS A 179 6.67 7.51 -23.21
CA LYS A 179 5.55 8.42 -23.48
C LYS A 179 5.81 9.75 -22.80
N GLN A 180 5.61 10.84 -23.54
CA GLN A 180 5.68 12.18 -22.99
C GLN A 180 4.39 12.43 -22.21
N ILE A 181 4.42 12.35 -20.89
CA ILE A 181 3.24 12.55 -20.06
C ILE A 181 3.46 13.68 -19.06
N HIS A 182 2.37 14.30 -18.62
CA HIS A 182 2.37 15.26 -17.52
C HIS A 182 1.27 14.91 -16.52
N VAL A 183 1.56 14.97 -15.23
CA VAL A 183 0.61 14.57 -14.18
C VAL A 183 0.14 15.78 -13.37
N PHE A 184 -1.16 16.07 -13.39
CA PHE A 184 -1.80 16.92 -12.39
C PHE A 184 -2.09 16.09 -11.13
N VAL A 185 -1.62 16.58 -9.98
CA VAL A 185 -1.76 15.91 -8.69
C VAL A 185 -2.61 16.78 -7.78
N ASP A 186 -3.79 16.29 -7.40
CA ASP A 186 -4.61 16.93 -6.38
C ASP A 186 -3.92 16.84 -5.02
N GLU A 187 -3.89 17.94 -4.24
CA GLU A 187 -3.25 17.95 -2.92
C GLU A 187 -3.82 16.91 -1.95
N THR A 188 -5.11 16.59 -2.10
CA THR A 188 -5.90 15.63 -1.34
C THR A 188 -6.03 16.01 0.14
N ARG A 189 -6.88 17.00 0.46
CA ARG A 189 -7.17 17.39 1.85
C ARG A 189 -7.99 16.31 2.59
N PRO A 190 -7.94 16.27 3.94
CA PRO A 190 -7.14 17.11 4.83
C PRO A 190 -5.71 16.59 5.09
N VAL A 191 -5.40 15.34 4.72
CA VAL A 191 -4.12 14.70 5.07
C VAL A 191 -2.99 15.14 4.15
N GLY A 192 -3.31 15.64 2.95
CA GLY A 192 -2.34 16.12 1.97
C GLY A 192 -1.65 14.96 1.24
N GLN A 193 -2.37 13.90 0.92
CA GLN A 193 -1.80 12.68 0.33
C GLN A 193 -1.07 12.97 -0.98
N GLY A 194 -1.71 13.69 -1.90
CA GLY A 194 -1.11 13.97 -3.20
C GLY A 194 0.05 14.97 -3.08
N ALA A 195 -0.11 16.02 -2.27
CA ALA A 195 0.95 17.01 -2.04
C ALA A 195 2.20 16.41 -1.40
N ARG A 196 2.02 15.57 -0.37
CA ARG A 196 3.14 15.05 0.43
C ARG A 196 3.78 13.80 -0.15
N LEU A 197 2.99 12.92 -0.76
CA LEU A 197 3.44 11.58 -1.16
C LEU A 197 3.50 11.43 -2.68
N THR A 198 2.40 11.65 -3.39
CA THR A 198 2.32 11.42 -4.86
C THR A 198 3.26 12.35 -5.61
N TYR A 199 3.19 13.66 -5.32
CA TYR A 199 4.06 14.64 -5.94
C TYR A 199 5.53 14.37 -5.63
N TRP A 200 5.82 13.96 -4.38
CA TRP A 200 7.16 13.53 -3.97
C TRP A 200 7.64 12.31 -4.77
N GLU A 201 6.85 11.24 -4.89
CA GLU A 201 7.22 10.05 -5.67
C GLU A 201 7.45 10.37 -7.15
N LEU A 202 6.58 11.17 -7.77
CA LEU A 202 6.73 11.57 -9.17
C LEU A 202 8.02 12.35 -9.40
N ARG A 203 8.33 13.30 -8.52
CA ARG A 203 9.59 14.07 -8.54
C ARG A 203 10.81 13.17 -8.41
N GLN A 204 10.78 12.21 -7.47
CA GLN A 204 11.87 11.25 -7.28
C GLN A 204 12.06 10.30 -8.48
N ASN A 205 11.04 10.14 -9.33
CA ASN A 205 11.10 9.36 -10.55
C ASN A 205 11.31 10.21 -11.82
N GLY A 206 11.49 11.53 -11.69
CA GLY A 206 11.71 12.43 -12.83
C GLY A 206 10.48 12.62 -13.72
N ILE A 207 9.28 12.29 -13.22
CA ILE A 207 8.04 12.39 -14.00
C ILE A 207 7.51 13.83 -13.90
N PRO A 208 7.26 14.51 -15.03
CA PRO A 208 6.70 15.86 -15.02
C PRO A 208 5.34 15.89 -14.31
N ALA A 209 5.23 16.74 -13.30
CA ALA A 209 4.02 16.87 -12.51
C ALA A 209 3.78 18.30 -12.04
N THR A 210 2.51 18.65 -11.86
CA THR A 210 2.05 19.91 -11.26
C THR A 210 1.13 19.59 -10.09
N LEU A 211 1.48 20.09 -8.90
CA LEU A 211 0.62 20.03 -7.73
C LEU A 211 -0.47 21.11 -7.83
N ILE A 212 -1.73 20.72 -7.58
CA ILE A 212 -2.89 21.62 -7.59
C ILE A 212 -3.73 21.44 -6.32
N THR A 213 -4.53 22.44 -5.96
CA THR A 213 -5.55 22.28 -4.91
C THR A 213 -6.74 21.50 -5.45
N ASP A 214 -7.42 20.75 -4.58
CA ASP A 214 -8.51 19.83 -4.97
C ASP A 214 -9.61 20.52 -5.80
N ASN A 215 -9.93 21.78 -5.49
CA ASN A 215 -10.95 22.57 -6.19
C ASN A 215 -10.55 23.07 -7.59
N MET A 216 -9.30 22.88 -8.03
CA MET A 216 -8.84 23.27 -9.37
C MET A 216 -9.13 22.20 -10.44
N ALA A 217 -9.34 20.94 -10.04
CA ALA A 217 -9.55 19.82 -10.95
C ALA A 217 -10.68 20.10 -11.97
N GLY A 218 -11.84 20.55 -11.49
CA GLY A 218 -12.98 20.88 -12.35
C GLY A 218 -12.69 22.02 -13.33
N PHE A 219 -11.91 23.02 -12.92
CA PHE A 219 -11.50 24.12 -13.81
C PHE A 219 -10.56 23.64 -14.91
N LEU A 220 -9.58 22.79 -14.59
CA LEU A 220 -8.66 22.21 -15.57
C LEU A 220 -9.38 21.29 -16.56
N MET A 221 -10.30 20.47 -16.09
CA MET A 221 -11.15 19.64 -16.96
C MET A 221 -12.01 20.51 -17.88
N LYS A 222 -12.63 21.58 -17.37
CA LYS A 222 -13.39 22.54 -18.19
C LYS A 222 -12.54 23.18 -19.29
N GLN A 223 -11.26 23.43 -19.02
CA GLN A 223 -10.29 23.92 -20.00
C GLN A 223 -9.76 22.84 -20.95
N LYS A 224 -10.24 21.58 -20.85
CA LYS A 224 -9.74 20.43 -21.62
C LYS A 224 -8.23 20.21 -21.47
N LYS A 225 -7.69 20.52 -20.28
CA LYS A 225 -6.28 20.29 -19.94
C LYS A 225 -6.00 18.90 -19.38
N VAL A 226 -7.04 18.09 -19.17
CA VAL A 226 -6.94 16.72 -18.64
C VAL A 226 -7.46 15.78 -19.72
N ASP A 227 -6.60 14.87 -20.16
CA ASP A 227 -6.92 13.87 -21.18
C ASP A 227 -7.50 12.60 -20.53
N VAL A 228 -7.02 12.25 -19.33
CA VAL A 228 -7.49 11.09 -18.57
C VAL A 228 -7.39 11.32 -17.07
N VAL A 229 -8.35 10.75 -16.34
CA VAL A 229 -8.31 10.66 -14.88
C VAL A 229 -8.01 9.22 -14.50
N ILE A 230 -7.00 9.00 -13.66
CA ILE A 230 -6.69 7.67 -13.12
C ILE A 230 -6.49 7.76 -11.62
N THR A 231 -7.21 6.90 -10.89
CA THR A 231 -7.21 6.86 -9.43
C THR A 231 -7.12 5.42 -8.94
N GLY A 232 -6.84 5.26 -7.64
CA GLY A 232 -6.91 3.96 -6.98
C GLY A 232 -8.32 3.67 -6.46
N ALA A 233 -8.42 2.66 -5.62
CA ALA A 233 -9.63 2.30 -4.91
C ALA A 233 -9.28 1.74 -3.53
N ASP A 234 -10.14 1.99 -2.54
CA ASP A 234 -10.12 1.30 -1.25
C ASP A 234 -11.07 0.09 -1.25
N ARG A 235 -12.16 0.15 -2.01
CA ARG A 235 -13.12 -0.95 -2.18
C ARG A 235 -13.90 -0.80 -3.49
N ILE A 236 -14.08 -1.90 -4.21
CA ILE A 236 -14.94 -1.98 -5.39
C ILE A 236 -16.03 -3.02 -5.09
N ALA A 237 -17.30 -2.62 -5.14
CA ALA A 237 -18.43 -3.50 -4.94
C ALA A 237 -18.73 -4.32 -6.21
N ALA A 238 -19.54 -5.38 -6.09
CA ALA A 238 -19.85 -6.27 -7.20
C ALA A 238 -20.56 -5.56 -8.38
N ASN A 239 -21.25 -4.45 -8.11
CA ASN A 239 -21.89 -3.61 -9.13
C ASN A 239 -20.94 -2.58 -9.78
N GLY A 240 -19.68 -2.51 -9.34
CA GLY A 240 -18.68 -1.56 -9.83
C GLY A 240 -18.57 -0.26 -9.02
N ASP A 241 -19.44 -0.03 -8.04
CA ASP A 241 -19.32 1.14 -7.16
C ASP A 241 -17.97 1.13 -6.45
N THR A 242 -17.23 2.21 -6.63
CA THR A 242 -15.84 2.32 -6.17
C THR A 242 -15.75 3.34 -5.06
N ALA A 243 -15.45 2.88 -3.84
CA ALA A 243 -15.08 3.73 -2.73
C ALA A 243 -13.59 4.09 -2.84
N ASN A 244 -13.31 5.38 -2.90
CA ASN A 244 -11.97 5.95 -2.92
C ASN A 244 -11.93 7.23 -2.08
N LYS A 245 -10.72 7.79 -1.91
CA LYS A 245 -10.51 9.11 -1.31
C LYS A 245 -11.28 10.22 -2.02
#